data_AF-A0A3E5EPC9-F1
#
_entry.id   AF-A0A3E5EPC9-F1
#
_cell.length_a   1.000
_cell.length_b   1.000
_cell.length_c   1.000
_cell.angle_alpha   90.00
_cell.angle_beta   90.00
_cell.angle_gamma   90.00
#
_symmetry.space_group_name_H-M   'P 1'
#
loop_
_entity.id
_entity.type
_entity.pdbx_description
1 polymer ?
#
loop_
_entity_poly.entity_id
_entity_poly.type
_entity_poly.pdbx_seq_one_letter_code
_entity_poly.pdbx_strand_id
1 'polypeptide(L)'
;MRLVSQNGEFDVPYEIAALSRIGNIIIAYVPIVGEKGTIMARYSTNEKAQKAMKALHKVYAGMFLAQNVEMSDGDYEECVKMAARGFGIIKTMVNSLDVKFEPANIVFRFPEDDEV
;
A
#
# COMPACT_ATOMS: atom_id res chain seq x y z
N MET A 1 -8.22 -1.82 2.72
CA MET A 1 -7.49 -1.30 1.51
C MET A 1 -7.75 -2.23 0.34
N ARG A 2 -7.83 -1.75 -0.90
CA ARG A 2 -7.91 -2.61 -2.10
C ARG A 2 -6.53 -2.78 -2.73
N LEU A 3 -6.22 -4.00 -3.15
CA LEU A 3 -5.02 -4.36 -3.91
C LEU A 3 -5.43 -4.56 -5.37
N VAL A 4 -4.80 -3.82 -6.28
CA VAL A 4 -5.03 -3.92 -7.72
C VAL A 4 -3.75 -4.40 -8.38
N SER A 5 -3.84 -5.42 -9.24
CA SER A 5 -2.70 -5.89 -10.03
C SER A 5 -2.15 -4.78 -10.92
N GLN A 6 -0.89 -4.91 -11.32
CA GLN A 6 -0.20 -3.97 -12.20
C GLN A 6 -1.03 -3.65 -13.46
N ASN A 7 -1.52 -4.71 -14.12
CA ASN A 7 -2.40 -4.60 -15.30
C ASN A 7 -3.86 -4.22 -15.00
N GLY A 8 -4.26 -4.11 -13.73
CA GLY A 8 -5.61 -3.74 -13.32
C GLY A 8 -6.69 -4.82 -13.42
N GLU A 9 -6.34 -6.04 -13.86
CA GLU A 9 -7.33 -7.12 -14.08
C GLU A 9 -7.77 -7.82 -12.81
N PHE A 10 -6.94 -7.77 -11.75
CA PHE A 10 -7.24 -8.40 -10.48
C PHE A 10 -7.34 -7.34 -9.38
N ASP A 11 -8.48 -7.32 -8.69
CA ASP A 11 -8.76 -6.37 -7.62
C ASP A 11 -9.40 -7.09 -6.43
N VAL A 12 -8.75 -7.01 -5.28
CA VAL A 12 -9.16 -7.72 -4.06
C VAL A 12 -8.95 -6.88 -2.79
N PRO A 13 -9.78 -7.02 -1.75
CA PRO A 13 -9.46 -6.46 -0.44
C PRO A 13 -8.15 -7.03 0.12
N TYR A 14 -7.30 -6.15 0.66
CA TYR A 14 -6.03 -6.51 1.29
C TYR A 14 -6.25 -7.48 2.46
N GLU A 15 -7.34 -7.28 3.21
CA GLU A 15 -7.68 -8.03 4.43
C GLU A 15 -7.94 -9.52 4.18
N ILE A 16 -8.19 -9.93 2.93
CA ILE A 16 -8.44 -11.32 2.55
C ILE A 16 -7.34 -11.91 1.66
N ALA A 17 -6.28 -11.14 1.39
CA ALA A 17 -5.20 -11.53 0.50
C ALA A 17 -3.91 -11.77 1.28
N ALA A 18 -3.43 -13.01 1.29
CA ALA A 18 -2.06 -13.30 1.69
C ALA A 18 -1.13 -12.98 0.50
N LEU A 19 -0.02 -12.27 0.75
CA LEU A 19 0.93 -11.90 -0.30
C LEU A 19 2.27 -12.61 -0.12
N SER A 20 2.86 -13.07 -1.22
CA SER A 20 4.24 -13.55 -1.24
C SER A 20 5.01 -12.88 -2.37
N ARG A 21 6.33 -12.80 -2.20
CA ARG A 21 7.27 -12.41 -3.26
C ARG A 21 8.18 -13.58 -3.58
N ILE A 22 8.21 -14.00 -4.84
CA ILE A 22 9.11 -15.04 -5.36
C ILE A 22 10.00 -14.38 -6.40
N GLY A 23 11.22 -14.03 -6.01
CA GLY A 23 12.14 -13.26 -6.87
C GLY A 23 11.55 -11.90 -7.25
N ASN A 24 11.30 -11.70 -8.54
CA ASN A 24 10.77 -10.49 -9.14
C ASN A 24 9.24 -10.51 -9.31
N ILE A 25 8.55 -11.51 -8.77
CA ILE A 25 7.09 -11.70 -8.92
C ILE A 25 6.42 -11.54 -7.56
N ILE A 26 5.28 -10.85 -7.54
CA ILE A 26 4.40 -10.72 -6.37
C ILE A 26 3.11 -11.50 -6.64
N ILE A 27 2.71 -12.34 -5.69
CA ILE A 27 1.57 -13.23 -5.80
C ILE A 27 0.60 -12.97 -4.63
N ALA A 28 -0.69 -12.86 -4.93
CA ALA A 28 -1.77 -12.84 -3.95
C ALA A 28 -2.47 -14.20 -3.88
N TYR A 29 -2.65 -14.71 -2.68
CA TYR A 29 -3.47 -15.89 -2.38
C TYR A 29 -4.75 -15.41 -1.72
N VAL A 30 -5.86 -15.71 -2.35
CA VAL A 30 -7.19 -15.37 -1.83
C VAL A 30 -8.00 -16.66 -1.75
N PRO A 31 -8.82 -16.86 -0.70
CA PRO A 31 -9.51 -18.14 -0.48
C PRO A 31 -10.37 -18.62 -1.67
N ILE A 32 -10.86 -17.68 -2.51
CA ILE A 32 -11.78 -17.96 -3.62
C ILE A 32 -11.05 -18.42 -4.90
N VAL A 33 -9.78 -18.04 -5.10
CA VAL A 33 -9.05 -18.26 -6.37
C VAL A 33 -8.21 -19.54 -6.35
N GLY A 34 -8.14 -20.21 -5.19
CA GLY A 34 -7.44 -21.50 -5.02
C GLY A 34 -5.95 -21.35 -4.73
N GLU A 35 -5.28 -22.49 -4.49
CA GLU A 35 -3.93 -22.56 -3.93
C GLU A 35 -2.82 -21.98 -4.81
N LYS A 36 -3.06 -21.83 -6.13
CA LYS A 36 -2.05 -21.36 -7.08
C LYS A 36 -1.70 -19.88 -6.92
N GLY A 37 -2.60 -19.10 -6.31
CA GLY A 37 -2.45 -17.65 -6.20
C GLY A 37 -2.58 -16.93 -7.56
N THR A 38 -2.63 -15.60 -7.51
CA THR A 38 -2.73 -14.71 -8.67
C THR A 38 -1.49 -13.84 -8.73
N ILE A 39 -0.86 -13.74 -9.90
CA ILE A 39 0.26 -12.82 -10.12
C ILE A 39 -0.29 -11.39 -10.07
N MET A 40 0.16 -10.62 -9.09
CA MET A 40 -0.22 -9.21 -8.93
C MET A 40 0.70 -8.29 -9.72
N ALA A 41 1.98 -8.62 -9.79
CA ALA A 41 2.99 -7.83 -10.49
C ALA A 41 4.21 -8.70 -10.85
N ARG A 42 4.88 -8.33 -11.94
CA ARG A 42 6.17 -8.91 -12.33
C ARG A 42 7.09 -7.78 -12.76
N TYR A 43 8.24 -7.70 -12.09
CA TYR A 43 9.26 -6.67 -12.32
C TYR A 43 10.45 -7.23 -13.11
N SER A 44 11.28 -6.36 -13.66
CA SER A 44 12.52 -6.72 -14.35
C SER A 44 13.61 -7.22 -13.41
N THR A 45 13.60 -6.80 -12.13
CA THR A 45 14.57 -7.23 -11.12
C THR A 45 13.94 -7.60 -9.78
N ASN A 46 14.69 -8.35 -8.97
CA ASN A 46 14.27 -8.73 -7.61
C ASN A 46 14.17 -7.51 -6.69
N GLU A 47 15.05 -6.53 -6.87
CA GLU A 47 15.13 -5.30 -6.09
C GLU A 47 13.88 -4.45 -6.31
N LYS A 48 13.39 -4.37 -7.55
CA LYS A 48 12.13 -3.68 -7.87
C LYS A 48 10.94 -4.33 -7.19
N ALA A 49 10.80 -5.65 -7.30
CA ALA A 49 9.73 -6.36 -6.57
C ALA A 49 9.80 -6.15 -5.04
N GLN A 50 11.02 -6.06 -4.47
CA GLN A 50 11.19 -5.75 -3.06
C GLN A 50 10.77 -4.30 -2.72
N LYS A 51 11.12 -3.32 -3.57
CA LYS A 51 10.68 -1.92 -3.41
C LYS A 51 9.16 -1.80 -3.49
N ALA A 52 8.52 -2.48 -4.43
CA ALA A 52 7.06 -2.49 -4.54
C ALA A 52 6.38 -3.07 -3.29
N MET A 53 6.89 -4.17 -2.73
CA MET A 53 6.41 -4.69 -1.44
C MET A 53 6.62 -3.69 -0.29
N LYS A 54 7.75 -2.97 -0.26
CA LYS A 54 7.98 -1.90 0.74
C LYS A 54 6.98 -0.76 0.58
N ALA A 55 6.69 -0.33 -0.65
CA ALA A 55 5.70 0.71 -0.93
C ALA A 55 4.31 0.29 -0.46
N LEU A 56 3.91 -0.95 -0.74
CA LEU A 56 2.67 -1.52 -0.24
C LEU A 56 2.58 -1.48 1.28
N HIS A 57 3.63 -1.92 1.99
CA HIS A 57 3.64 -1.88 3.45
C HIS A 57 3.54 -0.45 4.00
N LYS A 58 4.17 0.54 3.34
CA LYS A 58 4.03 1.96 3.72
C LYS A 58 2.59 2.45 3.59
N VAL A 59 1.91 2.09 2.49
CA VAL A 59 0.51 2.46 2.26
C VAL A 59 -0.43 1.73 3.24
N TYR A 60 -0.20 0.44 3.48
CA TYR A 60 -0.96 -0.34 4.46
C TYR A 60 -0.80 0.19 5.89
N ALA A 61 0.42 0.59 6.25
CA ALA A 61 0.72 1.29 7.49
C ALA A 61 0.01 2.65 7.59
N GLY A 62 -0.80 3.09 6.62
CA GLY A 62 -1.60 4.31 6.76
C GLY A 62 -0.78 5.59 6.62
N MET A 63 0.43 5.51 6.04
CA MET A 63 1.24 6.68 5.73
C MET A 63 0.76 7.34 4.44
N PHE A 64 -0.46 7.90 4.48
CA PHE A 64 -0.98 8.82 3.47
C PHE A 64 -0.72 10.23 3.95
N LEU A 65 0.50 10.71 3.71
CA LEU A 65 0.79 12.12 3.82
C LEU A 65 0.06 12.79 2.68
N ALA A 66 -0.93 13.62 3.02
CA ALA A 66 -1.55 14.48 2.04
C ALA A 66 -0.44 15.09 1.18
N GLN A 67 -0.60 15.04 -0.15
CA GLN A 67 0.40 15.37 -1.16
C GLN A 67 0.97 16.82 -1.07
N ASN A 68 0.75 17.55 0.02
CA ASN A 68 1.05 18.96 0.23
C ASN A 68 1.63 19.30 1.62
N VAL A 69 2.20 18.34 2.35
CA VAL A 69 2.90 18.63 3.64
C VAL A 69 4.36 18.18 3.53
N GLU A 70 5.28 19.15 3.55
CA GLU A 70 6.69 18.85 3.82
C GLU A 70 6.82 18.30 5.24
N MET A 71 7.42 17.12 5.37
CA MET A 71 7.71 16.51 6.66
C MET A 71 9.20 16.35 6.88
N SER A 72 9.61 16.49 8.14
CA SER A 72 10.96 16.12 8.55
C SER A 72 11.10 14.60 8.69
N ASP A 73 12.33 14.09 8.66
CA ASP A 73 12.62 12.67 8.88
C ASP A 73 12.10 12.16 10.25
N GLY A 74 12.02 13.04 11.25
CA GLY A 74 11.49 12.72 12.57
C GLY A 74 9.98 12.45 12.57
N ASP A 75 9.22 13.28 11.84
CA ASP A 75 7.75 13.15 11.72
C ASP A 75 7.37 11.85 11.00
N TYR A 76 8.21 11.41 10.06
CA TYR A 76 8.06 10.13 9.36
C TYR A 76 8.17 8.94 10.31
N GLU A 77 9.17 8.93 11.18
CA GLU A 77 9.40 7.82 12.11
C GLU A 77 8.28 7.70 13.16
N GLU A 78 7.74 8.84 13.60
CA GLU A 78 6.61 8.88 14.53
C GLU A 78 5.31 8.40 13.87
N CYS A 79 5.05 8.80 12.62
CA CYS A 79 3.92 8.29 11.83
C CYS A 79 3.98 6.76 11.66
N VAL A 80 5.17 6.20 11.42
CA VAL A 80 5.38 4.74 11.35
C VAL A 80 5.10 4.06 12.69
N LYS A 81 5.41 4.69 13.83
CA LYS A 81 5.08 4.16 15.16
C LYS A 81 3.57 4.19 15.44
N MET A 82 2.86 5.23 15.00
CA MET A 82 1.40 5.34 15.16
C MET A 82 0.65 4.36 14.25
N ALA A 83 1.11 4.24 13.00
CA ALA A 83 0.69 3.22 12.05
C ALA A 83 0.79 1.80 12.60
N ALA A 84 1.93 1.47 13.21
CA ALA A 84 2.18 0.16 13.81
C ALA A 84 1.21 -0.17 14.96
N ARG A 85 0.53 0.84 15.53
CA ARG A 85 -0.51 0.68 16.56
C ARG A 85 -1.92 0.55 15.98
N GLY A 86 -2.06 0.44 14.66
CA GLY A 86 -3.34 0.23 13.98
C GLY A 86 -4.12 1.50 13.64
N PHE A 87 -3.48 2.67 13.70
CA PHE A 87 -4.08 3.94 13.30
C PHE A 87 -3.76 4.26 11.84
N GLY A 88 -4.77 4.64 11.05
CA GLY A 88 -4.58 5.15 9.70
C GLY A 88 -5.64 6.19 9.31
N ILE A 89 -5.14 7.31 8.75
CA ILE A 89 -5.75 8.37 7.92
C ILE A 89 -5.77 9.77 8.56
N ILE A 90 -5.07 10.72 7.92
CA ILE A 90 -5.05 12.17 8.19
C ILE A 90 -5.80 12.88 7.04
N LYS A 91 -6.83 13.69 7.36
CA LYS A 91 -7.52 14.59 6.42
C LYS A 91 -7.04 16.02 6.62
N THR A 92 -6.77 16.72 5.52
CA THR A 92 -6.31 18.11 5.46
C THR A 92 -7.38 19.11 5.90
N MET A 93 -6.92 20.19 6.53
CA MET A 93 -7.72 21.32 7.01
C MET A 93 -8.39 22.02 5.82
N VAL A 94 -9.72 22.06 5.78
CA VAL A 94 -10.44 23.06 4.99
C VAL A 94 -10.70 24.23 5.93
N ASN A 95 -9.76 25.18 5.99
CA ASN A 95 -9.88 26.49 6.65
C ASN A 95 -10.38 26.55 8.11
N SER A 96 -10.29 25.47 8.88
CA SER A 96 -10.68 25.47 10.30
C SER A 96 -9.88 24.39 11.03
N LEU A 97 -9.54 24.67 12.30
CA LEU A 97 -8.69 23.88 13.21
C LEU A 97 -9.18 22.45 13.52
N ASP A 98 -10.19 21.96 12.81
CA ASP A 98 -10.86 20.69 13.10
C ASP A 98 -10.20 19.54 12.33
N VAL A 99 -9.48 18.70 13.09
CA VAL A 99 -8.94 17.43 12.60
C VAL A 99 -10.08 16.41 12.51
N LYS A 100 -10.41 15.96 11.29
CA LYS A 100 -11.42 14.91 11.07
C LYS A 100 -10.78 13.63 10.56
N PHE A 101 -11.04 12.52 11.26
CA PHE A 101 -10.66 11.18 10.83
C PHE A 101 -11.80 10.58 9.99
N GLU A 102 -11.54 10.27 8.72
CA GLU A 102 -12.50 9.59 7.84
C GLU A 102 -11.84 8.35 7.24
N PRO A 103 -12.54 7.19 7.17
CA PRO A 103 -12.05 6.04 6.43
C PRO A 103 -11.91 6.40 4.94
N ALA A 104 -10.68 6.46 4.44
CA ALA A 104 -10.40 6.59 3.02
C ALA A 104 -10.51 5.20 2.37
N ASN A 105 -11.20 5.14 1.23
CA ASN A 105 -11.14 3.97 0.34
C ASN A 105 -9.74 3.91 -0.31
N ILE A 106 -8.75 3.40 0.43
CA ILE A 106 -7.37 3.29 -0.06
C ILE A 106 -7.31 2.18 -1.11
N VAL A 107 -6.87 2.53 -2.32
CA VAL A 107 -6.59 1.60 -3.42
C VAL A 107 -5.08 1.64 -3.69
N PHE A 108 -4.42 0.50 -3.55
CA PHE A 108 -3.02 0.31 -3.93
C PHE A 108 -2.97 -0.51 -5.21
N ARG A 109 -2.58 0.13 -6.32
CA ARG A 109 -2.21 -0.57 -7.54
C ARG A 109 -0.71 -0.85 -7.50
N PHE A 110 -0.30 -2.07 -7.83
CA PHE A 110 1.13 -2.34 -7.99
C PHE A 110 1.69 -1.49 -9.13
N PRO A 111 2.80 -0.76 -8.89
CA PRO A 111 3.38 0.14 -9.89
C PRO A 111 3.87 -0.61 -11.12
N GLU A 112 3.97 0.11 -12.23
CA GLU A 112 4.64 -0.39 -13.44
C GLU A 112 6.16 -0.54 -13.21
N ASP A 113 6.84 -1.29 -14.07
CA ASP A 113 8.25 -1.60 -13.85
C ASP A 113 9.15 -0.35 -13.81
N ASP A 114 8.85 0.65 -14.64
CA ASP A 114 9.55 1.93 -14.73
C ASP A 114 9.24 2.90 -13.58
N GLU A 115 8.20 2.63 -12.79
CA GLU A 115 7.76 3.44 -11.65
C GLU A 115 8.44 3.03 -10.31
N VAL A 116 9.33 2.02 -10.33
CA VAL A 116 9.95 1.39 -9.13
C VAL A 116 11.47 1.52 -9.06
#